data_AF-A0A7K0C245-F1
#
_entry.id   AF-A0A7K0C245-F1
#
_cell.length_a   1.000
_cell.length_b   1.000
_cell.length_c   1.000
_cell.angle_alpha   90.00
_cell.angle_beta   90.00
_cell.angle_gamma   90.00
#
_symmetry.space_group_name_H-M   'P 1'
#
loop_
_entity.id
_entity.type
_entity.pdbx_description
1 polymer ?
#
loop_
_entity_poly.entity_id
_entity_poly.type
_entity_poly.pdbx_seq_one_letter_code
_entity_poly.pdbx_strand_id
1 'polypeptide(L)'
;MTNLPQATARLDAALAGLAVTFRGMTAHPDEYNCVCHWGSAEEPALLKTPDVELAPDLLRRTWETTDWDHQALVLRRILPQCARALVSGHLPSDDAGRYIALGEWRQWPASQVHLAEAVEQWEYDLLVDELPWENWEYQRTDEERCIELTAWLLRHASPRLRVHGVPEERLQRIRLFGVPVPTRWDDPHWPYQADD
;
A
#
# COMPACT_ATOMS: atom_id res chain seq x y z
N MET A 1 -10.68 17.88 14.59
CA MET A 1 -10.92 18.87 13.51
C MET A 1 -9.61 19.10 12.75
N THR A 2 -9.44 18.46 11.60
CA THR A 2 -8.22 18.57 10.78
C THR A 2 -8.20 19.93 10.07
N ASN A 3 -7.09 20.66 10.16
CA ASN A 3 -6.91 21.96 9.52
C ASN A 3 -6.71 21.76 8.00
N LEU A 4 -7.66 22.21 7.16
CA LEU A 4 -7.65 22.01 5.70
C LEU A 4 -6.31 22.40 5.03
N PRO A 5 -5.75 23.60 5.29
CA PRO A 5 -4.40 23.98 4.83
C PRO A 5 -3.29 22.97 5.13
N GLN A 6 -3.31 22.37 6.32
CA GLN A 6 -2.32 21.38 6.73
C GLN A 6 -2.53 20.04 5.99
N ALA A 7 -3.78 19.67 5.75
CA ALA A 7 -4.12 18.48 4.97
C ALA A 7 -3.68 18.64 3.50
N THR A 8 -3.92 19.80 2.89
CA THR A 8 -3.47 20.11 1.52
C THR A 8 -1.94 20.06 1.41
N ALA A 9 -1.22 20.71 2.32
CA ALA A 9 0.24 20.69 2.31
C ALA A 9 0.82 19.27 2.47
N ARG A 10 0.19 18.42 3.30
CA ARG A 10 0.57 17.00 3.44
C ARG A 10 0.33 16.22 2.15
N LEU A 11 -0.79 16.47 1.48
CA LEU A 11 -1.12 15.82 0.22
C LEU A 11 -0.13 16.20 -0.90
N ASP A 12 0.19 17.50 -1.01
CA ASP A 12 1.17 17.99 -1.98
C ASP A 12 2.55 17.38 -1.74
N ALA A 13 2.98 17.31 -0.48
CA ALA A 13 4.23 16.67 -0.09
C ALA A 13 4.24 15.17 -0.44
N ALA A 14 3.13 14.46 -0.22
CA ALA A 14 3.01 13.05 -0.59
C ALA A 14 3.09 12.83 -2.11
N LEU A 15 2.38 13.65 -2.90
CA LEU A 15 2.44 13.62 -4.37
C LEU A 15 3.84 13.95 -4.90
N ALA A 16 4.54 14.90 -4.26
CA ALA A 16 5.94 15.19 -4.57
C ALA A 16 6.85 14.00 -4.23
N GLY A 17 6.64 13.36 -3.08
CA GLY A 17 7.36 12.15 -2.66
C GLY A 17 7.24 11.02 -3.67
N LEU A 18 6.04 10.76 -4.22
CA LEU A 18 5.85 9.79 -5.31
C LEU A 18 6.69 10.14 -6.53
N ALA A 19 6.68 11.41 -6.98
CA ALA A 19 7.47 11.83 -8.13
C ALA A 19 8.99 11.70 -7.91
N VAL A 20 9.49 11.90 -6.69
CA VAL A 20 10.90 11.65 -6.36
C VAL A 20 11.21 10.14 -6.35
N THR A 21 10.32 9.35 -5.76
CA THR A 21 10.53 7.90 -5.55
C THR A 21 10.57 7.13 -6.87
N PHE A 22 9.71 7.50 -7.82
CA PHE A 22 9.57 6.84 -9.11
C PHE A 22 10.29 7.56 -10.26
N ARG A 23 11.15 8.53 -9.94
CA ARG A 23 11.95 9.24 -10.96
C ARG A 23 12.79 8.24 -11.75
N GLY A 24 12.84 8.41 -13.07
CA GLY A 24 13.63 7.57 -13.96
C GLY A 24 13.04 6.19 -14.25
N MET A 25 11.90 5.83 -13.64
CA MET A 25 11.25 4.55 -13.91
C MET A 25 10.67 4.52 -15.32
N THR A 26 10.75 3.37 -15.97
CA THR A 26 10.22 3.11 -17.32
C THR A 26 9.39 1.83 -17.32
N ALA A 27 8.50 1.67 -18.30
CA ALA A 27 8.00 0.35 -18.68
C ALA A 27 9.17 -0.52 -19.17
N HIS A 28 8.94 -1.84 -19.21
CA HIS A 28 9.94 -2.77 -19.73
C HIS A 28 10.22 -2.47 -21.21
N PRO A 29 11.47 -2.54 -21.69
CA PRO A 29 11.79 -2.31 -23.11
C PRO A 29 11.05 -3.27 -24.05
N ASP A 30 10.83 -4.52 -23.60
CA ASP A 30 10.11 -5.54 -24.37
C ASP A 30 8.59 -5.50 -24.19
N GLU A 31 8.07 -4.57 -23.37
CA GLU A 31 6.62 -4.40 -23.24
C GLU A 31 6.01 -4.09 -24.62
N TYR A 32 4.97 -4.84 -24.98
CA TYR A 32 4.37 -4.77 -26.30
C TYR A 32 2.89 -4.45 -26.22
N ASN A 33 2.45 -3.55 -27.10
CA ASN A 33 1.06 -3.15 -27.23
C ASN A 33 0.68 -3.17 -28.70
N CYS A 34 -0.40 -3.89 -29.06
CA CYS A 34 -0.80 -3.93 -30.46
C CYS A 34 -1.32 -2.56 -30.91
N VAL A 35 -0.93 -2.15 -32.12
CA VAL A 35 -1.50 -0.98 -32.81
C VAL A 35 -3.04 -1.07 -32.90
N CYS A 36 -3.57 -2.29 -32.93
CA CYS A 36 -5.01 -2.57 -32.98
C CYS A 36 -5.81 -2.03 -31.78
N HIS A 37 -5.19 -1.93 -30.60
CA HIS A 37 -5.82 -1.43 -29.37
C HIS A 37 -5.31 -0.05 -28.98
N TRP A 38 -4.10 0.32 -29.43
CA TRP A 38 -3.42 1.55 -29.01
C TRP A 38 -3.38 2.64 -30.08
N GLY A 39 -3.79 2.34 -31.32
CA GLY A 39 -3.85 3.27 -32.44
C GLY A 39 -2.49 3.53 -33.11
N SER A 40 -1.40 3.58 -32.34
CA SER A 40 -0.03 3.66 -32.84
C SER A 40 0.97 3.04 -31.85
N ALA A 41 2.21 2.86 -32.31
CA ALA A 41 3.33 2.46 -31.44
C ALA A 41 4.01 3.66 -30.75
N GLU A 42 3.67 4.89 -31.13
CA GLU A 42 4.34 6.10 -30.66
C GLU A 42 3.93 6.43 -29.22
N GLU A 43 2.63 6.37 -28.91
CA GLU A 43 2.13 6.66 -27.57
C GLU A 43 2.62 5.63 -26.52
N PRO A 44 2.55 4.30 -26.76
CA PRO A 44 3.12 3.33 -25.83
C PRO A 44 4.65 3.45 -25.68
N ALA A 45 5.37 3.91 -26.70
CA ALA A 45 6.81 4.15 -26.59
C ALA A 45 7.16 5.22 -25.54
N LEU A 46 6.24 6.17 -25.25
CA LEU A 46 6.43 7.17 -24.19
C LEU A 46 6.49 6.53 -22.79
N LEU A 47 5.91 5.34 -22.60
CA LEU A 47 6.03 4.59 -21.34
C LEU A 47 7.46 4.07 -21.11
N LYS A 48 8.23 3.89 -22.18
CA LYS A 48 9.64 3.48 -22.16
C LYS A 48 10.60 4.66 -21.99
N THR A 49 10.07 5.89 -22.07
CA THR A 49 10.82 7.11 -21.80
C THR A 49 10.61 7.53 -20.35
N PRO A 50 11.69 7.70 -19.56
CA PRO A 50 11.57 8.10 -18.17
C PRO A 50 11.06 9.53 -18.06
N ASP A 51 10.30 9.81 -17.00
CA ASP A 51 9.90 11.16 -16.55
C ASP A 51 9.12 12.02 -17.56
N VAL A 52 8.76 11.49 -18.74
CA VAL A 52 7.90 12.19 -19.71
C VAL A 52 6.47 12.28 -19.17
N GLU A 53 5.88 13.47 -19.26
CA GLU A 53 4.47 13.67 -18.96
C GLU A 53 3.62 13.03 -20.05
N LEU A 54 2.70 12.17 -19.65
CA LEU A 54 1.82 11.42 -20.54
C LEU A 54 0.54 12.24 -20.75
N ALA A 55 0.03 12.21 -21.98
CA ALA A 55 -1.28 12.80 -22.26
C ALA A 55 -2.35 12.14 -21.36
N PRO A 56 -3.36 12.89 -20.85
CA PRO A 56 -4.37 12.35 -19.95
C PRO A 56 -5.08 11.09 -20.48
N ASP A 57 -5.34 11.03 -21.79
CA ASP A 57 -5.96 9.87 -22.42
C ASP A 57 -5.03 8.64 -22.42
N LEU A 58 -3.74 8.82 -22.71
CA LEU A 58 -2.74 7.76 -22.63
C LEU A 58 -2.60 7.26 -21.18
N LEU A 59 -2.55 8.18 -20.21
CA LEU A 59 -2.48 7.84 -18.79
C LEU A 59 -3.70 7.02 -18.35
N ARG A 60 -4.90 7.45 -18.74
CA ARG A 60 -6.17 6.78 -18.43
C ARG A 60 -6.24 5.39 -19.08
N ARG A 61 -5.93 5.26 -20.37
CA ARG A 61 -5.90 3.94 -21.04
C ARG A 61 -4.88 3.02 -20.39
N THR A 62 -3.69 3.51 -20.07
CA THR A 62 -2.66 2.71 -19.40
C THR A 62 -3.10 2.25 -18.01
N TRP A 63 -3.78 3.14 -17.28
CA TRP A 63 -4.38 2.82 -15.98
C TRP A 63 -5.47 1.77 -16.10
N GLU A 64 -6.37 1.86 -17.08
CA GLU A 64 -7.51 0.95 -17.27
C GLU A 64 -7.11 -0.42 -17.83
N THR A 65 -6.01 -0.48 -18.58
CA THR A 65 -5.54 -1.69 -19.23
C THR A 65 -4.81 -2.61 -18.25
N THR A 66 -5.10 -3.91 -18.29
CA THR A 66 -4.53 -4.92 -17.36
C THR A 66 -3.73 -6.02 -18.04
N ASP A 67 -3.65 -6.04 -19.37
CA ASP A 67 -2.96 -7.08 -20.16
C ASP A 67 -1.47 -6.76 -20.41
N TRP A 68 -0.83 -6.09 -19.45
CA TRP A 68 0.60 -5.78 -19.48
C TRP A 68 1.43 -7.01 -19.07
N ASP A 69 2.47 -7.34 -19.84
CA ASP A 69 3.39 -8.43 -19.53
C ASP A 69 4.22 -8.12 -18.28
N HIS A 70 4.66 -6.85 -18.13
CA HIS A 70 5.42 -6.36 -16.97
C HIS A 70 4.63 -5.30 -16.21
N GLN A 71 3.42 -5.67 -15.78
CA GLN A 71 2.45 -4.77 -15.16
C GLN A 71 3.02 -3.93 -14.00
N ALA A 72 3.88 -4.52 -13.16
CA ALA A 72 4.50 -3.80 -12.05
C ALA A 72 5.43 -2.66 -12.51
N LEU A 73 6.12 -2.80 -13.65
CA LEU A 73 6.97 -1.74 -14.20
C LEU A 73 6.13 -0.63 -14.83
N VAL A 74 5.08 -1.00 -15.56
CA VAL A 74 4.12 -0.03 -16.14
C VAL A 74 3.44 0.78 -15.04
N LEU A 75 2.98 0.13 -13.97
CA LEU A 75 2.35 0.83 -12.85
C LEU A 75 3.32 1.78 -12.13
N ARG A 76 4.56 1.35 -11.85
CA ARG A 76 5.58 2.24 -11.27
C ARG A 76 5.87 3.44 -12.17
N ARG A 77 5.85 3.27 -13.50
CA ARG A 77 6.05 4.35 -14.48
C ARG A 77 4.95 5.42 -14.43
N ILE A 78 3.69 5.01 -14.26
CA ILE A 78 2.54 5.93 -14.34
C ILE A 78 2.06 6.43 -12.97
N LEU A 79 2.42 5.75 -11.87
CA LEU A 79 1.88 6.00 -10.54
C LEU A 79 1.95 7.47 -10.08
N PRO A 80 3.05 8.24 -10.26
CA PRO A 80 3.08 9.64 -9.86
C PRO A 80 2.06 10.52 -10.62
N GLN A 81 1.85 10.23 -11.90
CA GLN A 81 0.91 10.99 -12.75
C GLN A 81 -0.53 10.55 -12.44
N CYS A 82 -0.78 9.25 -12.27
CA CYS A 82 -2.08 8.72 -11.86
C CYS A 82 -2.52 9.25 -10.50
N ALA A 83 -1.62 9.32 -9.51
CA ALA A 83 -1.94 9.85 -8.18
C ALA A 83 -2.41 11.32 -8.23
N ARG A 84 -1.75 12.16 -9.05
CA ARG A 84 -2.18 13.56 -9.26
C ARG A 84 -3.52 13.63 -9.98
N ALA A 85 -3.73 12.78 -10.99
CA ALA A 85 -4.97 12.73 -11.74
C ALA A 85 -6.14 12.27 -10.86
N LEU A 86 -5.94 11.26 -10.01
CA LEU A 86 -6.91 10.78 -9.01
C LEU A 86 -7.30 11.88 -8.03
N VAL A 87 -6.31 12.55 -7.41
CA VAL A 87 -6.56 13.67 -6.48
C VAL A 87 -7.32 14.82 -7.14
N SER A 88 -7.05 15.05 -8.42
CA SER A 88 -7.72 16.09 -9.21
C SER A 88 -9.07 15.64 -9.80
N GLY A 89 -9.52 14.41 -9.56
CA GLY A 89 -10.79 13.87 -10.09
C GLY A 89 -10.80 13.50 -11.57
N HIS A 90 -9.62 13.38 -12.20
CA HIS A 90 -9.46 13.05 -13.62
C HIS A 90 -9.31 11.55 -13.89
N LEU A 91 -9.15 10.74 -12.83
CA LEU A 91 -9.21 9.28 -12.89
C LEU A 91 -10.23 8.76 -11.87
N PRO A 92 -10.92 7.65 -12.16
CA PRO A 92 -11.85 7.04 -11.23
C PRO A 92 -11.07 6.35 -10.09
N SER A 93 -11.56 6.49 -8.85
CA SER A 93 -10.90 6.01 -7.63
C SER A 93 -11.29 4.59 -7.23
N ASP A 94 -12.39 4.07 -7.76
CA ASP A 94 -12.97 2.77 -7.48
C ASP A 94 -12.01 1.61 -7.79
N ASP A 95 -11.20 1.73 -8.83
CA ASP A 95 -10.24 0.69 -9.21
C ASP A 95 -8.81 0.88 -8.65
N ALA A 96 -8.53 1.99 -7.94
CA ALA A 96 -7.16 2.30 -7.52
C ALA A 96 -6.52 1.24 -6.63
N GLY A 97 -7.31 0.63 -5.74
CA GLY A 97 -6.84 -0.48 -4.90
C GLY A 97 -6.44 -1.72 -5.72
N ARG A 98 -7.19 -2.03 -6.77
CA ARG A 98 -6.93 -3.15 -7.68
C ARG A 98 -5.64 -2.93 -8.47
N TYR A 99 -5.44 -1.74 -9.02
CA TYR A 99 -4.23 -1.42 -9.77
C TYR A 99 -2.99 -1.39 -8.90
N ILE A 100 -3.07 -0.81 -7.70
CA ILE A 100 -1.94 -0.86 -6.75
C ILE A 100 -1.60 -2.31 -6.41
N ALA A 101 -2.60 -3.18 -6.17
CA ALA A 101 -2.42 -4.61 -5.90
C ALA A 101 -1.68 -5.34 -7.04
N LEU A 102 -2.04 -5.06 -8.30
CA LEU A 102 -1.39 -5.63 -9.49
C LEU A 102 0.05 -5.11 -9.69
N GLY A 103 0.38 -3.95 -9.13
CA GLY A 103 1.75 -3.42 -9.12
C GLY A 103 2.70 -4.17 -8.19
N GLU A 104 2.22 -5.26 -7.58
CA GLU A 104 2.92 -6.05 -6.59
C GLU A 104 3.49 -5.19 -5.46
N TRP A 105 2.77 -4.14 -5.05
CA TRP A 105 3.23 -3.19 -4.03
C TRP A 105 3.72 -3.89 -2.76
N ARG A 106 3.10 -5.03 -2.42
CA ARG A 106 3.47 -5.89 -1.28
C ARG A 106 4.89 -6.45 -1.34
N GLN A 107 5.55 -6.39 -2.50
CA GLN A 107 6.93 -6.82 -2.72
C GLN A 107 7.91 -5.62 -2.71
N TRP A 108 7.41 -4.38 -2.67
CA TRP A 108 8.28 -3.21 -2.71
C TRP A 108 8.99 -3.02 -1.36
N PRO A 109 10.26 -2.60 -1.31
CA PRO A 109 10.99 -2.42 -0.05
C PRO A 109 10.27 -1.46 0.92
N ALA A 110 9.77 -0.32 0.43
CA ALA A 110 9.02 0.65 1.23
C ALA A 110 7.71 0.08 1.80
N SER A 111 7.11 -0.92 1.14
CA SER A 111 5.90 -1.56 1.67
C SER A 111 6.16 -2.37 2.94
N GLN A 112 7.37 -2.88 3.13
CA GLN A 112 7.73 -3.58 4.37
C GLN A 112 7.99 -2.58 5.49
N VAL A 113 8.61 -1.44 5.17
CA VAL A 113 8.79 -0.33 6.13
C VAL A 113 7.45 0.18 6.62
N HIS A 114 6.52 0.52 5.72
CA HIS A 114 5.20 1.00 6.10
C HIS A 114 4.35 -0.06 6.81
N LEU A 115 4.50 -1.34 6.45
CA LEU A 115 3.86 -2.41 7.20
C LEU A 115 4.43 -2.52 8.62
N ALA A 116 5.74 -2.35 8.80
CA ALA A 116 6.38 -2.34 10.12
C ALA A 116 5.92 -1.14 10.95
N GLU A 117 5.87 0.06 10.36
CA GLU A 117 5.37 1.29 11.01
C GLU A 117 3.90 1.17 11.40
N ALA A 118 3.06 0.62 10.51
CA ALA A 118 1.65 0.40 10.79
C ALA A 118 1.45 -0.59 11.96
N VAL A 119 2.17 -1.71 11.96
CA VAL A 119 2.11 -2.68 13.06
C VAL A 119 2.60 -2.06 14.37
N GLU A 120 3.66 -1.25 14.34
CA GLU A 120 4.12 -0.52 15.53
C GLU A 120 3.05 0.42 16.09
N GLN A 121 2.32 1.11 15.23
CA GLN A 121 1.25 1.99 15.66
C GLN A 121 0.04 1.23 16.21
N TRP A 122 -0.26 0.05 15.67
CA TRP A 122 -1.49 -0.72 15.96
C TRP A 122 -1.33 -1.76 17.05
N GLU A 123 -0.09 -2.12 17.39
CA GLU A 123 0.22 -3.23 18.31
C GLU A 123 -0.54 -3.11 19.62
N TYR A 124 -0.65 -1.90 20.16
CA TYR A 124 -1.31 -1.65 21.42
C TYR A 124 -2.79 -2.03 21.41
N ASP A 125 -3.54 -1.50 20.44
CA ASP A 125 -4.98 -1.72 20.32
C ASP A 125 -5.26 -3.20 19.98
N LEU A 126 -4.45 -3.80 19.11
CA LEU A 126 -4.60 -5.20 18.71
C LEU A 126 -4.30 -6.20 19.83
N LEU A 127 -3.42 -5.86 20.80
CA LEU A 127 -3.17 -6.72 21.96
C LEU A 127 -4.38 -6.86 22.88
N VAL A 128 -5.27 -5.86 22.88
CA VAL A 128 -6.52 -5.83 23.66
C VAL A 128 -7.76 -6.10 22.80
N ASP A 129 -7.58 -6.65 21.59
CA ASP A 129 -8.64 -6.96 20.63
C ASP A 129 -9.47 -5.74 20.16
N GLU A 130 -8.88 -4.55 20.19
CA GLU A 130 -9.48 -3.31 19.69
C GLU A 130 -9.01 -2.96 18.28
N LEU A 131 -9.87 -2.31 17.50
CA LEU A 131 -9.47 -1.81 16.18
C LEU A 131 -8.56 -0.57 16.34
N PRO A 132 -7.45 -0.48 15.58
CA PRO A 132 -6.54 0.65 15.71
C PRO A 132 -7.05 1.98 15.13
N TRP A 133 -8.29 2.00 14.63
CA TRP A 133 -8.92 3.17 14.04
C TRP A 133 -10.43 3.13 14.22
N GLU A 134 -11.04 4.32 14.25
CA GLU A 134 -12.48 4.46 14.25
C GLU A 134 -13.07 3.99 12.91
N ASN A 135 -14.05 3.10 12.97
CA ASN A 135 -14.76 2.62 11.81
C ASN A 135 -16.18 3.22 11.74
N TRP A 136 -16.56 3.69 10.55
CA TRP A 136 -17.86 4.34 10.31
C TRP A 136 -18.84 3.40 9.57
N GLU A 137 -18.40 2.19 9.23
CA GLU A 137 -19.17 1.24 8.43
C GLU A 137 -19.90 0.20 9.31
N TYR A 138 -21.23 0.27 9.30
CA TYR A 138 -22.15 -0.51 10.14
C TYR A 138 -22.34 -1.98 9.75
N GLN A 139 -21.81 -2.43 8.60
CA GLN A 139 -22.12 -3.76 8.05
C GLN A 139 -21.38 -4.91 8.74
N ARG A 140 -20.31 -4.61 9.46
CA ARG A 140 -19.52 -5.57 10.25
C ARG A 140 -19.22 -4.97 11.61
N THR A 141 -19.00 -5.79 12.61
CA THR A 141 -18.58 -5.31 13.93
C THR A 141 -17.08 -5.00 13.95
N ASP A 142 -16.64 -4.23 14.94
CA ASP A 142 -15.22 -3.96 15.13
C ASP A 142 -14.46 -5.23 15.52
N GLU A 143 -15.09 -6.11 16.30
CA GLU A 143 -14.58 -7.44 16.65
C GLU A 143 -14.31 -8.30 15.40
N GLU A 144 -15.26 -8.40 14.48
CA GLU A 144 -15.09 -9.18 13.24
C GLU A 144 -13.93 -8.67 12.37
N ARG A 145 -13.70 -7.36 12.35
CA ARG A 145 -12.60 -6.75 11.61
C ARG A 145 -11.27 -6.94 12.36
N CYS A 146 -11.28 -6.84 13.68
CA CYS A 146 -10.11 -7.11 14.50
C CYS A 146 -9.63 -8.56 14.31
N ILE A 147 -10.56 -9.53 14.32
CA ILE A 147 -10.27 -10.95 14.03
C ILE A 147 -9.68 -11.12 12.62
N GLU A 148 -10.25 -10.47 11.61
CA GLU A 148 -9.73 -10.58 10.24
C GLU A 148 -8.32 -9.96 10.12
N LEU A 149 -8.12 -8.77 10.69
CA LEU A 149 -6.85 -8.05 10.64
C LEU A 149 -5.75 -8.83 11.36
N THR A 150 -6.00 -9.32 12.57
CA THR A 150 -5.07 -10.16 13.33
C THR A 150 -4.75 -11.45 12.59
N ALA A 151 -5.76 -12.14 12.03
CA ALA A 151 -5.55 -13.33 11.21
C ALA A 151 -4.69 -13.04 9.97
N TRP A 152 -4.89 -11.89 9.32
CA TRP A 152 -4.10 -11.46 8.18
C TRP A 152 -2.65 -11.15 8.58
N LEU A 153 -2.43 -10.43 9.68
CA LEU A 153 -1.09 -10.09 10.18
C LEU A 153 -0.28 -11.35 10.53
N LEU A 154 -0.92 -12.31 11.20
CA LEU A 154 -0.29 -13.60 11.54
C LEU A 154 0.09 -14.38 10.28
N ARG A 155 -0.79 -14.44 9.29
CA ARG A 155 -0.61 -15.29 8.10
C ARG A 155 0.30 -14.66 7.04
N HIS A 156 0.23 -13.34 6.87
CA HIS A 156 0.85 -12.65 5.74
C HIS A 156 1.90 -11.62 6.14
N ALA A 157 1.69 -10.86 7.22
CA ALA A 157 2.66 -9.84 7.64
C ALA A 157 3.87 -10.45 8.34
N SER A 158 3.66 -11.43 9.23
CA SER A 158 4.74 -12.03 10.03
C SER A 158 5.90 -12.60 9.18
N PRO A 159 5.64 -13.39 8.10
CA PRO A 159 6.72 -13.85 7.22
C PRO A 159 7.47 -12.70 6.53
N ARG A 160 6.74 -11.65 6.12
CA ARG A 160 7.29 -10.50 5.41
C ARG A 160 8.18 -9.63 6.30
N LEU A 161 7.74 -9.34 7.51
CA LEU A 161 8.48 -8.55 8.49
C LEU A 161 9.76 -9.27 8.96
N ARG A 162 9.72 -10.61 9.06
CA ARG A 162 10.90 -11.43 9.33
C ARG A 162 11.95 -11.31 8.23
N VAL A 163 11.55 -11.41 6.95
CA VAL A 163 12.47 -11.22 5.81
C VAL A 163 13.03 -9.80 5.78
N HIS A 164 12.24 -8.81 6.19
CA HIS A 164 12.67 -7.42 6.25
C HIS A 164 13.62 -7.10 7.43
N GLY A 165 13.77 -8.01 8.41
CA GLY A 165 14.69 -7.84 9.53
C GLY A 165 14.12 -7.02 10.69
N VAL A 166 12.80 -6.99 10.86
CA VAL A 166 12.18 -6.41 12.06
C VAL A 166 12.65 -7.15 13.32
N PRO A 167 12.88 -6.47 14.46
CA PRO A 167 13.33 -7.11 15.69
C PRO A 167 12.43 -8.28 16.12
N GLU A 168 13.04 -9.37 16.60
CA GLU A 168 12.34 -10.59 17.00
C GLU A 168 11.28 -10.32 18.08
N GLU A 169 11.56 -9.40 19.02
CA GLU A 169 10.59 -8.97 20.04
C GLU A 169 9.25 -8.55 19.42
N ARG A 170 9.30 -7.80 18.31
CA ARG A 170 8.09 -7.32 17.63
C ARG A 170 7.37 -8.46 16.90
N LEU A 171 8.11 -9.43 16.36
CA LEU A 171 7.50 -10.64 15.79
C LEU A 171 6.81 -11.49 16.88
N GLN A 172 7.38 -11.54 18.09
CA GLN A 172 6.78 -12.23 19.23
C GLN A 172 5.49 -11.55 19.70
N ARG A 173 5.47 -10.21 19.76
CA ARG A 173 4.25 -9.46 20.08
C ARG A 173 3.14 -9.66 19.05
N ILE A 174 3.46 -9.66 17.74
CA ILE A 174 2.47 -10.00 16.69
C ILE A 174 1.89 -11.40 16.89
N ARG A 175 2.71 -12.38 17.33
CA ARG A 175 2.24 -13.74 17.63
C ARG A 175 1.20 -13.76 18.75
N LEU A 176 1.23 -12.81 19.70
CA LEU A 176 0.26 -12.73 20.79
C LEU A 176 -1.16 -12.40 20.31
N PHE A 177 -1.33 -11.74 19.17
CA PHE A 177 -2.66 -11.45 18.60
C PHE A 177 -3.49 -12.73 18.39
N GLY A 178 -2.84 -13.86 18.10
CA GLY A 178 -3.49 -15.16 17.90
C GLY A 178 -3.68 -15.98 19.18
N VAL A 179 -3.23 -15.50 20.33
CA VAL A 179 -3.33 -16.19 21.63
C VAL A 179 -4.61 -15.74 22.33
N PRO A 180 -5.36 -16.62 23.01
CA PRO A 180 -6.51 -16.19 23.82
C PRO A 180 -6.10 -15.21 24.94
N VAL A 181 -6.90 -14.16 25.17
CA VAL A 181 -6.61 -13.09 26.15
C VAL A 181 -6.09 -13.58 27.51
N PRO A 182 -6.72 -14.59 28.17
CA PRO A 182 -6.23 -15.05 29.48
C PRO A 182 -4.80 -15.58 29.46
N THR A 183 -4.35 -16.10 28.31
CA THR A 183 -3.01 -16.66 28.13
C THR A 183 -2.01 -15.62 27.63
N ARG A 184 -2.47 -14.47 27.09
CA ARG A 184 -1.58 -13.39 26.64
C ARG A 184 -0.86 -12.71 27.81
N TRP A 185 -1.55 -12.50 28.92
CA TRP A 185 -1.00 -11.77 30.09
C TRP A 185 0.14 -12.52 30.77
N ASP A 186 0.12 -13.85 30.73
CA ASP A 186 1.17 -14.69 31.29
C ASP A 186 2.36 -14.87 30.33
N ASP A 187 2.28 -14.33 29.10
CA ASP A 187 3.33 -14.49 28.11
C ASP A 187 4.52 -13.58 28.41
N PRO A 188 5.77 -14.10 28.42
CA PRO A 188 6.97 -13.30 28.67
C PRO A 188 7.17 -12.10 27.73
N HIS A 189 6.52 -12.11 26.56
CA HIS A 189 6.58 -11.03 25.58
C HIS A 189 5.44 -10.02 25.69
N TRP A 190 4.59 -10.12 26.72
CA TRP A 190 3.57 -9.12 27.03
C TRP A 190 4.23 -7.78 27.41
N PRO A 191 3.84 -6.64 26.80
CA PRO A 191 4.55 -5.36 26.97
C PRO A 191 4.33 -4.70 28.34
N TYR A 192 3.32 -5.13 29.10
CA TYR A 192 3.09 -4.69 30.47
C TYR A 192 3.61 -5.72 31.46
N GLN A 193 4.92 -5.84 31.57
CA GLN A 193 5.48 -6.37 32.81
C GLN A 193 5.33 -5.26 33.84
N ALA A 194 4.66 -5.54 34.96
CA ALA A 194 4.56 -4.59 36.05
C ALA A 194 5.98 -4.18 36.46
N ASP A 195 6.29 -2.90 36.39
CA ASP A 195 7.44 -2.35 37.09
C ASP A 195 7.25 -2.68 38.58
N ASP A 196 8.15 -3.48 39.15
CA ASP A 196 8.28 -3.73 40.60
C ASP A 196 8.69 -2.46 41.35
#